data_AF-A0A7X0D558-F1
#
_entry.id   AF-A0A7X0D558-F1
#
_cell.length_a   1.000
_cell.length_b   1.000
_cell.length_c   1.000
_cell.angle_alpha   90.00
_cell.angle_beta   90.00
_cell.angle_gamma   90.00
#
_symmetry.space_group_name_H-M   'P 1'
#
loop_
_entity.id
_entity.type
_entity.pdbx_description
1 polymer ?
#
loop_
_entity_poly.entity_id
_entity_poly.type
_entity_poly.pdbx_seq_one_letter_code
_entity_poly.pdbx_strand_id
1 'polypeptide(L)'
;MPDPLVSADGEQPEQEGDPAGATRPDDDPEAKARGICLRLLTSAPRTRAQLEQALRRRGIPEDVTESVLGRFGEVGLIDDAAFAGAWVDSRHAGRGLGRRALAAELRRRGVAEETVRDAVDDISADQEEAAARRLVRRKLDSTRGAPDEARVRRAMGMLARKGYPAGLAYRVVREELESEGSGFQLPDPDLGP
;
A
#
# COMPACT_ATOMS: atom_id res chain seq x y z
N MET A 1 45.58 -65.30 62.65
CA MET A 1 44.32 -65.26 61.89
C MET A 1 44.50 -64.27 60.73
N PRO A 2 44.02 -64.61 59.52
CA PRO A 2 44.47 -64.08 58.22
C PRO A 2 43.71 -62.85 57.71
N ASP A 3 44.38 -62.00 56.90
CA ASP A 3 44.08 -61.52 55.52
C ASP A 3 42.60 -61.36 55.02
N PRO A 4 42.30 -60.66 53.90
CA PRO A 4 42.66 -59.30 53.39
C PRO A 4 41.47 -58.64 52.59
N LEU A 5 41.78 -57.68 51.69
CA LEU A 5 41.05 -57.22 50.47
C LEU A 5 40.04 -56.05 50.64
N VAL A 6 40.34 -54.84 50.14
CA VAL A 6 40.28 -54.36 48.73
C VAL A 6 38.89 -54.47 48.11
N SER A 7 38.29 -53.32 47.79
CA SER A 7 37.37 -53.03 46.68
C SER A 7 37.13 -51.52 46.73
N ALA A 8 37.80 -50.73 45.88
CA ALA A 8 37.49 -50.50 44.47
C ALA A 8 36.37 -49.45 44.29
N ASP A 9 36.80 -48.35 43.67
CA ASP A 9 36.10 -47.52 42.71
C ASP A 9 34.84 -46.75 43.12
N GLY A 10 34.92 -45.42 42.93
CA GLY A 10 33.76 -44.55 42.95
C GLY A 10 34.05 -43.06 43.00
N GLU A 11 35.12 -42.57 42.37
CA GLU A 11 35.19 -41.15 42.00
C GLU A 11 34.12 -40.93 40.91
N GLN A 12 33.03 -40.23 41.23
CA GLN A 12 32.18 -39.62 40.22
C GLN A 12 32.01 -38.14 40.57
N PRO A 13 32.78 -37.24 39.91
CA PRO A 13 32.35 -35.87 39.71
C PRO A 13 31.19 -35.88 38.70
N GLU A 14 30.65 -34.70 38.39
CA GLU A 14 29.68 -34.43 37.30
C GLU A 14 28.19 -34.50 37.73
N GLN A 15 27.73 -33.39 38.31
CA GLN A 15 26.50 -32.80 37.80
C GLN A 15 26.91 -31.60 36.95
N GLU A 16 27.31 -31.90 35.71
CA GLU A 16 27.32 -30.92 34.64
C GLU A 16 25.94 -30.27 34.57
N GLY A 17 25.94 -28.94 34.65
CA GLY A 17 24.75 -28.14 34.45
C GLY A 17 24.14 -28.47 33.10
N ASP A 18 22.88 -28.89 33.15
CA ASP A 18 21.98 -29.03 32.02
C ASP A 18 22.10 -27.78 31.13
N PRO A 19 22.63 -27.87 29.89
CA PRO A 19 22.78 -26.70 29.05
C PRO A 19 21.38 -26.25 28.63
N ALA A 20 20.98 -25.14 29.26
CA ALA A 20 19.95 -24.21 28.86
C ALA A 20 19.36 -24.46 27.46
N GLY A 21 18.07 -24.82 27.46
CA GLY A 21 17.09 -24.65 26.38
C GLY A 21 17.63 -24.26 25.01
N ALA A 22 18.04 -25.25 24.22
CA ALA A 22 18.08 -25.10 22.78
C ALA A 22 16.63 -25.02 22.28
N THR A 23 16.07 -23.81 22.22
CA THR A 23 14.83 -23.51 21.49
C THR A 23 14.94 -24.16 20.12
N ARG A 24 13.99 -25.04 19.77
CA ARG A 24 14.00 -25.69 18.45
C ARG A 24 13.95 -24.59 17.37
N PRO A 25 14.57 -24.77 16.20
CA PRO A 25 14.52 -23.78 15.13
C PRO A 25 13.09 -23.37 14.72
N ASP A 26 12.09 -24.24 14.96
CA ASP A 26 10.67 -23.97 14.73
C ASP A 26 9.99 -23.11 15.82
N ASP A 27 10.63 -22.95 16.99
CA ASP A 27 10.14 -22.17 18.12
C ASP A 27 10.76 -20.76 18.20
N ASP A 28 11.70 -20.40 17.29
CA ASP A 28 12.24 -19.04 17.20
C ASP A 28 11.23 -18.09 16.53
N PRO A 29 10.64 -17.13 17.28
CA PRO A 29 9.67 -16.20 16.72
C PRO A 29 10.27 -15.33 15.60
N GLU A 30 11.58 -15.03 15.65
CA GLU A 30 12.25 -14.20 14.65
C GLU A 30 12.42 -14.95 13.33
N ALA A 31 12.92 -16.19 13.36
CA ALA A 31 12.98 -17.07 12.18
C ALA A 31 11.59 -17.26 11.55
N LYS A 32 10.56 -17.48 12.37
CA LYS A 32 9.17 -17.62 11.91
C LYS A 32 8.67 -16.34 11.23
N ALA A 33 8.91 -15.18 11.83
CA ALA A 33 8.53 -13.89 11.28
C ALA A 33 9.21 -13.61 9.93
N ARG A 34 10.53 -13.80 9.86
CA ARG A 34 11.31 -13.67 8.61
C ARG A 34 10.78 -14.59 7.52
N GLY A 35 10.54 -15.87 7.84
CA GLY A 35 10.00 -16.84 6.88
C GLY A 35 8.61 -16.47 6.36
N ILE A 36 7.74 -15.88 7.20
CA ILE A 36 6.45 -15.34 6.77
C ILE A 36 6.63 -14.15 5.82
N CYS A 37 7.42 -13.15 6.22
CA CYS A 37 7.61 -11.93 5.42
C CYS A 37 8.24 -12.23 4.06
N LEU A 38 9.32 -13.04 4.02
CA LEU A 38 9.97 -13.40 2.76
C LEU A 38 9.01 -14.12 1.81
N ARG A 39 8.21 -15.07 2.31
CA ARG A 39 7.20 -15.76 1.49
C ARG A 39 6.18 -14.79 0.91
N LEU A 40 5.75 -13.79 1.70
CA LEU A 40 4.80 -12.78 1.25
C LEU A 40 5.41 -11.84 0.22
N LEU A 41 6.65 -11.38 0.43
CA LEU A 41 7.37 -10.48 -0.46
C LEU A 41 7.70 -11.13 -1.80
N THR A 42 8.06 -12.43 -1.82
CA THR A 42 8.27 -13.17 -3.08
C THR A 42 6.97 -13.30 -3.90
N SER A 43 5.80 -13.32 -3.24
CA SER A 43 4.51 -13.47 -3.93
C SER A 43 4.03 -12.18 -4.59
N ALA A 44 4.22 -11.04 -3.93
CA ALA A 44 3.82 -9.72 -4.41
C ALA A 44 4.46 -8.62 -3.53
N PRO A 45 4.61 -7.39 -4.06
CA PRO A 45 4.98 -6.23 -3.25
C PRO A 45 4.03 -6.05 -2.07
N ARG A 46 4.59 -5.72 -0.90
CA ARG A 46 3.87 -5.46 0.35
C ARG A 46 4.36 -4.18 0.99
N THR A 47 3.46 -3.47 1.65
CA THR A 47 3.83 -2.37 2.56
C THR A 47 4.26 -2.92 3.91
N ARG A 48 5.02 -2.13 4.67
CA ARG A 48 5.38 -2.45 6.06
C ARG A 48 4.14 -2.82 6.88
N ALA A 49 3.10 -1.99 6.82
CA ALA A 49 1.87 -2.19 7.58
C ALA A 49 1.13 -3.50 7.21
N GLN A 50 1.19 -3.94 5.95
CA GLN A 50 0.60 -5.21 5.53
C GLN A 50 1.36 -6.41 6.10
N LEU A 51 2.69 -6.31 6.18
CA LEU A 51 3.53 -7.35 6.79
C LEU A 51 3.32 -7.41 8.30
N GLU A 52 3.30 -6.25 8.97
CA GLU A 52 2.98 -6.13 10.39
C GLU A 52 1.62 -6.76 10.71
N GLN A 53 0.57 -6.42 9.94
CA GLN A 53 -0.75 -7.05 10.08
C GLN A 53 -0.72 -8.57 9.83
N ALA A 54 0.14 -9.06 8.93
CA ALA A 54 0.28 -10.49 8.69
C ALA A 54 0.96 -11.21 9.86
N LEU A 55 2.01 -10.61 10.43
CA LEU A 55 2.74 -11.13 11.59
C LEU A 55 1.86 -11.15 12.85
N ARG A 56 1.14 -10.05 13.12
CA ARG A 56 0.18 -9.97 14.22
C ARG A 56 -0.89 -11.05 14.15
N ARG A 57 -1.46 -11.29 12.96
CA ARG A 57 -2.45 -12.38 12.74
C ARG A 57 -1.89 -13.78 12.99
N ARG A 58 -0.56 -13.94 12.96
CA ARG A 58 0.13 -15.20 13.24
C ARG A 58 0.62 -15.30 14.69
N GLY A 59 0.29 -14.33 15.53
CA GLY A 59 0.68 -14.30 16.94
C GLY A 59 2.18 -14.04 17.15
N ILE A 60 2.84 -13.38 16.20
CA ILE A 60 4.23 -12.95 16.38
C ILE A 60 4.24 -11.76 17.36
N PRO A 61 5.10 -11.76 18.39
CA PRO A 61 5.26 -10.64 19.30
C PRO A 61 5.61 -9.32 18.59
N GLU A 62 5.20 -8.20 19.18
CA GLU A 62 5.38 -6.86 18.60
C GLU A 62 6.85 -6.45 18.49
N ASP A 63 7.63 -6.72 19.54
CA ASP A 63 9.07 -6.47 19.59
C ASP A 63 9.84 -7.23 18.49
N VAL A 64 9.48 -8.50 18.28
CA VAL A 64 10.03 -9.33 17.19
C VAL A 64 9.60 -8.78 15.82
N THR A 65 8.34 -8.37 15.68
CA THR A 65 7.82 -7.76 14.45
C THR A 65 8.59 -6.49 14.10
N GLU A 66 8.74 -5.58 15.04
CA GLU A 66 9.46 -4.32 14.85
C GLU A 66 10.92 -4.53 14.49
N SER A 67 11.60 -5.46 15.19
CA SER A 67 12.99 -5.84 14.89
C SER A 67 13.16 -6.38 13.46
N VAL A 68 12.33 -7.35 13.07
CA VAL A 68 12.42 -7.99 11.74
C VAL A 68 12.07 -7.00 10.62
N LEU A 69 10.97 -6.26 10.76
CA LEU A 69 10.55 -5.30 9.74
C LEU A 69 11.51 -4.10 9.66
N GLY A 70 12.09 -3.67 10.79
CA GLY A 70 13.14 -2.67 10.83
C GLY A 70 14.34 -3.08 9.99
N ARG A 71 14.89 -4.27 10.26
CA ARG A 71 16.01 -4.82 9.49
C ARG A 71 15.67 -4.99 8.01
N PHE A 72 14.46 -5.41 7.68
CA PHE A 72 14.02 -5.56 6.29
C PHE A 72 13.93 -4.21 5.57
N GLY A 73 13.56 -3.13 6.28
CA GLY A 73 13.66 -1.77 5.76
C GLY A 73 15.11 -1.36 5.53
N GLU A 74 16.00 -1.59 6.50
CA GLU A 74 17.43 -1.24 6.39
C GLU A 74 18.12 -1.92 5.20
N VAL A 75 17.79 -3.18 4.91
CA VAL A 75 18.35 -3.91 3.76
C VAL A 75 17.58 -3.72 2.45
N GLY A 76 16.55 -2.86 2.43
CA GLY A 76 15.78 -2.54 1.23
C GLY A 76 14.81 -3.63 0.74
N LEU A 77 14.46 -4.61 1.60
CA LEU A 77 13.41 -5.59 1.30
C LEU A 77 12.00 -5.00 1.44
N ILE A 78 11.85 -3.98 2.29
CA ILE A 78 10.63 -3.20 2.45
C ILE A 78 10.95 -1.77 2.06
N ASP A 79 10.24 -1.26 1.06
CA ASP A 79 10.32 0.12 0.64
C ASP A 79 8.91 0.61 0.29
N ASP A 80 8.29 1.31 1.25
CA ASP A 80 6.94 1.84 1.09
C ASP A 80 6.90 2.99 0.08
N ALA A 81 8.03 3.69 -0.16
CA ALA A 81 8.12 4.77 -1.14
C ALA A 81 8.16 4.21 -2.56
N ALA A 82 9.01 3.23 -2.81
CA ALA A 82 9.02 2.49 -4.08
C ALA A 82 7.68 1.80 -4.34
N PHE A 83 7.06 1.22 -3.31
CA PHE A 83 5.70 0.67 -3.43
C PHE A 83 4.70 1.76 -3.83
N ALA A 84 4.72 2.92 -3.19
CA ALA A 84 3.78 4.01 -3.44
C ALA A 84 3.91 4.59 -4.84
N GLY A 85 5.13 4.83 -5.32
CA GLY A 85 5.39 5.30 -6.68
C GLY A 85 4.87 4.32 -7.74
N ALA A 86 5.26 3.04 -7.64
CA ALA A 86 4.79 2.00 -8.57
C ALA A 86 3.26 1.84 -8.53
N TRP A 87 2.66 2.00 -7.36
CA TRP A 87 1.21 1.98 -7.19
C TRP A 87 0.54 3.15 -7.92
N VAL A 88 1.04 4.36 -7.71
CA VAL A 88 0.55 5.58 -8.36
C VAL A 88 0.63 5.45 -9.88
N ASP A 89 1.79 5.08 -10.42
CA ASP A 89 1.99 4.92 -11.86
C ASP A 89 1.01 3.92 -12.47
N SER A 90 0.90 2.73 -11.87
CA SER A 90 0.02 1.67 -12.34
C SER A 90 -1.45 2.10 -12.36
N ARG A 91 -1.91 2.80 -11.32
CA ARG A 91 -3.32 3.17 -11.15
C ARG A 91 -3.69 4.43 -11.89
N HIS A 92 -2.80 5.40 -11.99
CA HIS A 92 -2.98 6.58 -12.81
C HIS A 92 -3.05 6.17 -14.30
N ALA A 93 -2.10 5.38 -14.79
CA ALA A 93 -2.08 4.94 -16.19
C ALA A 93 -3.22 3.96 -16.53
N GLY A 94 -3.41 2.92 -15.71
CA GLY A 94 -4.37 1.85 -16.01
C GLY A 94 -5.82 2.19 -15.69
N ARG A 95 -6.07 2.91 -14.59
CA ARG A 95 -7.45 3.22 -14.13
C ARG A 95 -7.81 4.70 -14.27
N GLY A 96 -6.87 5.60 -14.55
CA GLY A 96 -7.13 7.04 -14.61
C GLY A 96 -7.67 7.58 -13.28
N LEU A 97 -7.02 7.23 -12.17
CA LEU A 97 -7.36 7.78 -10.86
C LEU A 97 -6.61 9.09 -10.66
N GLY A 98 -7.29 10.12 -10.17
CA GLY A 98 -6.67 11.39 -9.74
C GLY A 98 -6.00 11.26 -8.37
N ARG A 99 -5.24 12.29 -7.98
CA ARG A 99 -4.39 12.26 -6.78
C ARG A 99 -5.14 11.90 -5.51
N ARG A 100 -6.35 12.45 -5.29
CA ARG A 100 -7.12 12.16 -4.06
C ARG A 100 -7.50 10.70 -3.94
N ALA A 101 -7.90 10.05 -5.03
CA ALA A 101 -8.26 8.64 -5.01
C ALA A 101 -7.03 7.75 -4.77
N LEU A 102 -5.89 8.11 -5.39
CA LEU A 102 -4.61 7.43 -5.19
C LEU A 102 -4.14 7.53 -3.74
N ALA A 103 -4.15 8.75 -3.18
CA ALA A 103 -3.79 8.99 -1.79
C ALA A 103 -4.67 8.17 -0.84
N ALA A 104 -5.98 8.14 -1.08
CA ALA A 104 -6.90 7.31 -0.30
C ALA A 104 -6.63 5.80 -0.45
N GLU A 105 -6.24 5.33 -1.64
CA GLU A 105 -5.85 3.92 -1.86
C GLU A 105 -4.56 3.53 -1.15
N LEU A 106 -3.58 4.43 -1.07
CA LEU A 106 -2.30 4.22 -0.38
C LEU A 106 -2.48 4.25 1.14
N ARG A 107 -3.23 5.21 1.69
CA ARG A 107 -3.55 5.26 3.13
C ARG A 107 -4.26 3.98 3.59
N ARG A 108 -5.21 3.47 2.80
CA ARG A 108 -5.88 2.18 3.08
C ARG A 108 -4.92 0.98 3.08
N ARG A 109 -3.73 1.12 2.49
CA ARG A 109 -2.67 0.11 2.49
C ARG A 109 -1.66 0.30 3.61
N GLY A 110 -1.85 1.32 4.45
CA GLY A 110 -0.99 1.65 5.57
C GLY A 110 0.32 2.32 5.18
N VAL A 111 0.38 2.95 3.99
CA VAL A 111 1.53 3.81 3.62
C VAL A 111 1.47 5.09 4.45
N ALA A 112 2.61 5.53 4.98
CA ALA A 112 2.72 6.73 5.80
C ALA A 112 2.31 8.00 5.05
N GLU A 113 1.73 8.98 5.74
CA GLU A 113 1.16 10.19 5.13
C GLU A 113 2.17 11.00 4.31
N GLU A 114 3.43 11.08 4.76
CA GLU A 114 4.50 11.75 4.01
C GLU A 114 4.78 11.06 2.68
N THR A 115 5.03 9.75 2.70
CA THR A 115 5.21 8.94 1.49
C THR A 115 3.99 8.98 0.57
N VAL A 116 2.77 9.04 1.13
CA VAL A 116 1.55 9.23 0.34
C VAL A 116 1.56 10.57 -0.40
N ARG A 117 1.91 11.66 0.30
CA ARG A 117 1.98 13.00 -0.30
C ARG A 117 3.02 13.02 -1.42
N ASP A 118 4.23 12.58 -1.13
CA ASP A 118 5.32 12.58 -2.10
C ASP A 118 4.95 11.81 -3.37
N ALA A 119 4.41 10.59 -3.21
CA ALA A 119 4.04 9.74 -4.35
C ALA A 119 2.92 10.33 -5.22
N VAL A 120 1.95 11.06 -4.65
CA VAL A 120 0.89 11.69 -5.46
C VAL A 120 1.29 13.06 -6.00
N ASP A 121 2.30 13.70 -5.41
CA ASP A 121 2.84 14.97 -5.87
C ASP A 121 3.73 14.82 -7.11
N ASP A 122 4.27 13.62 -7.35
CA ASP A 122 4.96 13.24 -8.60
C ASP A 122 4.05 13.36 -9.85
N ILE A 123 2.73 13.24 -9.68
CA ILE A 123 1.80 13.59 -10.75
C ILE A 123 1.84 15.11 -10.90
N SER A 124 2.12 15.65 -12.07
CA SER A 124 2.02 17.10 -12.30
C SER A 124 0.58 17.55 -12.50
N ALA A 125 0.28 18.84 -12.30
CA ALA A 125 -1.06 19.38 -12.54
C ALA A 125 -1.50 19.15 -14.00
N ASP A 126 -0.57 19.30 -14.94
CA ASP A 126 -0.79 19.07 -16.37
C ASP A 126 -1.05 17.60 -16.68
N GLN A 127 -0.35 16.67 -16.03
CA GLN A 127 -0.58 15.24 -16.20
C GLN A 127 -1.98 14.84 -15.69
N GLU A 128 -2.38 15.36 -14.53
CA GLU A 128 -3.70 15.12 -13.95
C GLU A 128 -4.81 15.69 -14.86
N GLU A 129 -4.65 16.93 -15.34
CA GLU A 129 -5.57 17.56 -16.29
C GLU A 129 -5.66 16.78 -17.60
N ALA A 130 -4.54 16.41 -18.20
CA ALA A 130 -4.52 15.64 -19.44
C ALA A 130 -5.24 14.28 -19.27
N ALA A 131 -5.08 13.63 -18.12
CA ALA A 131 -5.81 12.40 -17.80
C ALA A 131 -7.32 12.64 -17.66
N ALA A 132 -7.73 13.72 -16.98
CA ALA A 132 -9.12 14.12 -16.87
C ALA A 132 -9.75 14.38 -18.25
N ARG A 133 -9.08 15.13 -19.13
CA ARG A 133 -9.54 15.38 -20.51
C ARG A 133 -9.75 14.09 -21.29
N ARG A 134 -8.79 13.17 -21.25
CA ARG A 134 -8.92 11.86 -21.91
C ARG A 134 -10.14 11.08 -21.41
N LEU A 135 -10.43 11.14 -20.11
CA LEU A 135 -11.60 10.48 -19.53
C LEU A 135 -12.91 11.15 -19.96
N VAL A 136 -12.95 12.48 -19.96
CA VAL A 136 -14.13 13.26 -20.34
C VAL A 136 -14.46 13.07 -21.82
N ARG A 137 -13.48 13.18 -22.73
CA ARG A 137 -13.68 12.93 -24.16
C ARG A 137 -14.34 11.59 -24.42
N ARG A 138 -13.75 10.52 -23.88
CA ARG A 138 -14.33 9.16 -23.99
C ARG A 138 -15.75 9.08 -23.44
N LYS A 139 -16.05 9.81 -22.36
CA LYS A 139 -17.39 9.81 -21.76
C LYS A 139 -18.40 10.57 -22.61
N LEU A 140 -18.02 11.72 -23.11
CA LEU A 140 -18.86 12.56 -23.96
C LEU A 140 -19.16 11.84 -25.27
N ASP A 141 -18.17 11.18 -25.86
CA ASP A 141 -18.33 10.30 -27.01
C ASP A 141 -19.31 9.16 -26.74
N SER A 142 -19.16 8.46 -25.61
CA SER A 142 -20.04 7.34 -25.25
C SER A 142 -21.45 7.77 -24.84
N THR A 143 -21.73 9.07 -24.75
CA THR A 143 -23.03 9.61 -24.33
C THR A 143 -23.61 10.58 -25.36
N ARG A 144 -23.09 10.56 -26.59
CA ARG A 144 -23.68 11.27 -27.72
C ARG A 144 -25.16 10.89 -27.87
N GLY A 145 -26.01 11.89 -28.07
CA GLY A 145 -27.46 11.74 -28.17
C GLY A 145 -28.24 11.85 -26.85
N ALA A 146 -27.56 11.89 -25.70
CA ALA A 146 -28.22 12.28 -24.45
C ALA A 146 -28.28 13.81 -24.30
N PRO A 147 -29.23 14.35 -23.52
CA PRO A 147 -29.25 15.78 -23.19
C PRO A 147 -27.97 16.20 -22.44
N ASP A 148 -27.49 17.41 -22.71
CA ASP A 148 -26.20 17.88 -22.17
C ASP A 148 -26.15 17.88 -20.64
N GLU A 149 -27.24 18.24 -19.95
CA GLU A 149 -27.33 18.11 -18.48
C GLU A 149 -27.02 16.69 -17.98
N ALA A 150 -27.53 15.67 -18.69
CA ALA A 150 -27.30 14.29 -18.34
C ALA A 150 -25.86 13.86 -18.65
N ARG A 151 -25.27 14.39 -19.73
CA ARG A 151 -23.87 14.14 -20.12
C ARG A 151 -22.92 14.74 -19.07
N VAL A 152 -23.13 16.00 -18.70
CA VAL A 152 -22.44 16.70 -17.62
C VAL A 152 -22.49 15.90 -16.32
N ARG A 153 -23.69 15.56 -15.84
CA ARG A 153 -23.87 14.85 -14.57
C ARG A 153 -23.10 13.53 -14.55
N ARG A 154 -23.10 12.79 -15.67
CA ARG A 154 -22.38 11.53 -15.81
C ARG A 154 -20.86 11.72 -15.84
N ALA A 155 -20.37 12.76 -16.52
CA ALA A 155 -18.94 13.07 -16.58
C ALA A 155 -18.41 13.53 -15.22
N MET A 156 -19.09 14.50 -14.59
CA MET A 156 -18.76 15.00 -13.24
C MET A 156 -18.78 13.86 -12.22
N GLY A 157 -19.84 13.04 -12.21
CA GLY A 157 -19.93 11.90 -11.30
C GLY A 157 -18.82 10.85 -11.53
N MET A 158 -18.36 10.67 -12.77
CA MET A 158 -17.22 9.79 -13.04
C MET A 158 -15.92 10.37 -12.45
N LEU A 159 -15.63 11.64 -12.72
CA LEU A 159 -14.42 12.30 -12.25
C LEU A 159 -14.36 12.37 -10.72
N ALA A 160 -15.50 12.63 -10.07
CA ALA A 160 -15.61 12.59 -8.62
C ALA A 160 -15.25 11.20 -8.05
N ARG A 161 -15.80 10.12 -8.61
CA ARG A 161 -15.45 8.74 -8.19
C ARG A 161 -13.98 8.38 -8.49
N LYS A 162 -13.37 9.04 -9.47
CA LYS A 162 -11.96 8.90 -9.80
C LYS A 162 -11.04 9.80 -8.97
N GLY A 163 -11.60 10.66 -8.11
CA GLY A 163 -10.83 11.50 -7.19
C GLY A 163 -10.25 12.76 -7.81
N TYR A 164 -10.81 13.26 -8.92
CA TYR A 164 -10.40 14.54 -9.47
C TYR A 164 -11.00 15.71 -8.68
N PRO A 165 -10.25 16.82 -8.48
CA PRO A 165 -10.77 18.03 -7.87
C PRO A 165 -12.00 18.56 -8.61
N ALA A 166 -13.00 19.06 -7.88
CA ALA A 166 -14.26 19.54 -8.46
C ALA A 166 -14.04 20.66 -9.49
N GLY A 167 -13.19 21.66 -9.17
CA GLY A 167 -12.88 22.76 -10.08
C GLY A 167 -12.23 22.30 -11.39
N LEU A 168 -11.25 21.37 -11.32
CA LEU A 168 -10.64 20.78 -12.52
C LEU A 168 -11.67 19.99 -13.33
N ALA A 169 -12.49 19.17 -12.66
CA ALA A 169 -13.51 18.37 -13.32
C ALA A 169 -14.52 19.24 -14.07
N TYR A 170 -15.01 20.28 -13.42
CA TYR A 170 -15.94 21.24 -14.00
C TYR A 170 -15.34 21.93 -15.23
N ARG A 171 -14.14 22.51 -15.07
CA ARG A 171 -13.44 23.22 -16.15
C ARG A 171 -13.25 22.32 -17.39
N VAL A 172 -12.74 21.11 -17.18
CA VAL A 172 -12.51 20.15 -18.27
C VAL A 172 -13.82 19.73 -18.93
N VAL A 173 -14.87 19.44 -18.17
CA VAL A 173 -16.17 19.03 -18.75
C VAL A 173 -16.77 20.16 -19.59
N ARG A 174 -16.68 21.40 -19.12
CA ARG A 174 -17.15 22.58 -19.84
C ARG A 174 -16.43 22.76 -21.17
N GLU A 175 -15.11 22.84 -21.13
CA GLU A 175 -14.29 23.10 -22.32
C GLU A 175 -14.44 22.01 -23.38
N GLU A 176 -14.57 20.74 -22.96
CA GLU A 176 -14.75 19.63 -23.90
C GLU A 176 -16.17 19.61 -24.52
N LEU A 177 -17.21 20.05 -23.80
CA LEU A 177 -18.55 20.24 -24.38
C LEU A 177 -18.61 21.42 -25.35
N GLU A 178 -17.99 22.55 -24.98
CA GLU A 178 -17.86 23.72 -25.86
C GLU A 178 -17.10 23.36 -27.15
N SER A 179 -16.06 22.53 -27.05
CA SER A 179 -15.30 22.02 -28.20
C SER A 179 -16.12 21.13 -29.14
N GLU A 180 -17.16 20.46 -28.64
CA GLU A 180 -18.15 19.72 -29.46
C GLU A 180 -19.23 20.62 -30.08
N GLY A 181 -19.21 21.93 -29.79
CA GLY A 181 -20.22 22.89 -30.25
C GLY A 181 -21.51 22.89 -29.43
N SER A 182 -21.50 22.34 -28.22
CA SER A 182 -22.64 22.45 -27.31
C SER A 182 -22.81 23.90 -26.83
N GLY A 183 -24.02 24.44 -26.96
CA GLY A 183 -24.41 25.72 -26.37
C GLY A 183 -24.85 25.62 -24.91
N PHE A 184 -24.68 24.46 -24.27
CA PHE A 184 -25.08 24.25 -22.88
C PHE A 184 -24.13 24.98 -21.94
N GLN A 185 -24.63 26.06 -21.33
CA GLN A 185 -23.89 26.79 -20.31
C GLN A 185 -23.94 26.03 -18.98
N LEU A 186 -22.81 25.48 -18.60
CA LEU A 186 -22.61 24.93 -17.26
C LEU A 186 -22.66 26.06 -16.22
N PRO A 187 -23.51 25.99 -15.18
CA PRO A 187 -23.51 26.99 -14.10
C PRO A 187 -22.21 26.89 -13.28
N ASP A 188 -21.65 28.02 -12.88
CA ASP A 188 -20.38 28.11 -12.14
C ASP A 188 -20.52 27.43 -10.75
N PRO A 189 -19.66 26.47 -10.38
CA PRO A 189 -19.76 25.78 -9.11
C PRO A 189 -19.57 26.69 -7.87
N ASP A 190 -18.92 27.84 -8.02
CA ASP A 190 -18.70 28.79 -6.94
C ASP A 190 -19.86 29.81 -6.80
N LEU A 191 -20.80 29.81 -7.76
CA LEU A 191 -22.06 30.55 -7.68
C LEU A 191 -23.15 29.62 -7.13
N GLY A 192 -23.07 29.32 -5.83
CA GLY A 192 -24.20 28.74 -5.10
C GLY A 192 -25.38 29.72 -5.02
N PRO A 193 -26.62 29.24 -4.77
CA PRO A 193 -27.74 30.12 -4.43
C PRO A 193 -27.50 30.89 -3.13
#